data_AF-A0A250XM20-F1
#
_entry.id   AF-A0A250XM20-F1
#
_cell.length_a   1.000
_cell.length_b   1.000
_cell.length_c   1.000
_cell.angle_alpha   90.00
_cell.angle_beta   90.00
_cell.angle_gamma   90.00
#
_symmetry.space_group_name_H-M   'P 1'
#
loop_
_entity.id
_entity.type
_entity.pdbx_description
1 polymer ?
#
loop_
_entity_poly.entity_id
_entity_poly.type
_entity_poly.pdbx_seq_one_letter_code
_entity_poly.pdbx_strand_id
1 'polypeptide(L)'
;MGILEKIQEIELEMTRTQKNKATEYHLGQLKCKLAKLRTELQAPATKGEKGEGFEVQKYGDGRVALIGFPSVGKSSLLQLLTGTESEVAAYEFTTLTCIPGVIHYNDSKIQLLDLPGIIEGAAEGKGRGRQVIAVCKSADLLLMVLDATKPWSHKEILTRELEAVGMRLNREPPNIYFKKKKTGGISVNSTLQLTNLDDKMITRILQEYKIHNCELLFKEDSTVDDLIDMIEGNRRYVKCLYVYNKVDMVSLEEVEEIARTPNHIPISCHMKLNLDGLLEKIWDMMALVRVYTKRIGAKPDFEQPVVLTKDRGGTTVDALCAQGSVCSGRELCAHMLRPNLGSDGQLYRELVVARFAASQSWNISYRAWRRSPTIPDSYATHPPRNPPEGDHLPAEISTFFLSPSPSSCIHKTLSKEFKYGLVWGTSSKHYPQRCGLIHNLEDEDVVQIVKKKVRTDADGRGRFKTTSDKPARIADREKKAPLKT
;
A
#
# COMPACT_ATOMS: atom_id res chain seq x y z
N MET A 1 -1.21 40.21 5.61
CA MET A 1 -1.79 38.98 6.16
C MET A 1 -0.99 37.78 5.68
N GLY A 2 -0.47 36.98 6.60
CA GLY A 2 0.17 35.70 6.29
C GLY A 2 -0.83 34.67 5.74
N ILE A 3 -0.33 33.61 5.10
CA ILE A 3 -1.17 32.49 4.61
C ILE A 3 -1.94 31.84 5.78
N LEU A 4 -1.29 31.68 6.93
CA LEU A 4 -1.89 31.11 8.15
C LEU A 4 -3.06 31.95 8.68
N GLU A 5 -2.91 33.28 8.70
CA GLU A 5 -3.97 34.19 9.14
C GLU A 5 -5.20 34.08 8.22
N LYS A 6 -4.98 34.00 6.90
CA LYS A 6 -6.08 33.81 5.93
C LYS A 6 -6.80 32.47 6.13
N ILE A 7 -6.06 31.41 6.47
CA ILE A 7 -6.66 30.10 6.78
C ILE A 7 -7.56 30.21 8.01
N GLN A 8 -7.06 30.83 9.09
CA GLN A 8 -7.82 31.02 10.33
C GLN A 8 -9.06 31.89 10.13
N GLU A 9 -8.96 32.97 9.35
CA GLU A 9 -10.10 33.83 9.00
C GLU A 9 -11.21 33.04 8.29
N ILE A 10 -10.84 32.22 7.29
CA ILE A 10 -11.80 31.39 6.54
C ILE A 10 -12.41 30.32 7.45
N GLU A 11 -11.63 29.66 8.29
CA GLU A 11 -12.15 28.64 9.22
C GLU A 11 -13.13 29.23 10.24
N LEU A 12 -12.82 30.41 10.76
CA LEU A 12 -13.68 31.15 11.67
C LEU A 12 -14.96 31.62 10.97
N GLU A 13 -14.87 32.07 9.72
CA GLU A 13 -16.03 32.43 8.89
C GLU A 13 -16.93 31.21 8.63
N MET A 14 -16.34 30.07 8.27
CA MET A 14 -17.07 28.81 8.08
C MET A 14 -17.77 28.34 9.36
N THR A 15 -17.12 28.49 10.52
CA THR A 15 -17.69 28.07 11.81
C THR A 15 -18.87 28.95 12.23
N ARG A 16 -18.84 30.25 11.92
CA ARG A 16 -19.93 31.20 12.22
C ARG A 16 -21.10 31.09 11.25
N THR A 17 -20.87 30.59 10.04
CA THR A 17 -21.88 30.55 8.99
C THR A 17 -22.74 29.30 9.11
N GLN A 18 -24.04 29.48 9.37
CA GLN A 18 -24.99 28.36 9.36
C GLN A 18 -25.20 27.84 7.93
N LYS A 19 -25.19 26.51 7.74
CA LYS A 19 -25.47 25.88 6.45
C LYS A 19 -26.96 25.98 6.11
N ASN A 20 -27.29 26.72 5.05
CA ASN A 20 -28.63 26.82 4.47
C ASN A 20 -28.53 27.05 2.95
N LYS A 21 -29.65 27.04 2.23
CA LYS A 21 -29.67 27.17 0.76
C LYS A 21 -29.06 28.49 0.24
N ALA A 22 -29.07 29.55 1.04
CA ALA A 22 -28.47 30.83 0.66
C ALA A 22 -26.95 30.86 0.88
N THR A 23 -26.47 30.16 1.91
CA THR A 23 -25.05 30.15 2.30
C THR A 23 -24.26 28.98 1.71
N GLU A 24 -24.92 27.95 1.18
CA GLU A 24 -24.27 26.75 0.64
C GLU A 24 -23.23 27.05 -0.45
N TYR A 25 -23.58 27.92 -1.41
CA TYR A 25 -22.63 28.31 -2.45
C TYR A 25 -21.44 29.11 -1.91
N HIS A 26 -21.65 29.89 -0.84
CA HIS A 26 -20.58 30.65 -0.16
C HIS A 26 -19.65 29.71 0.61
N LEU A 27 -20.22 28.77 1.36
CA LEU A 27 -19.48 27.72 2.06
C LEU A 27 -18.65 26.86 1.08
N GLY A 28 -19.19 26.55 -0.11
CA GLY A 28 -18.45 25.87 -1.17
C GLY A 28 -17.24 26.67 -1.67
N GLN A 29 -17.38 27.99 -1.82
CA GLN A 29 -16.26 28.87 -2.19
C GLN A 29 -15.22 28.96 -1.07
N LEU A 30 -15.64 29.07 0.19
CA LEU A 30 -14.75 29.07 1.35
C LEU A 30 -13.94 27.77 1.44
N LYS A 31 -14.58 26.61 1.25
CA LYS A 31 -13.91 25.31 1.17
C LYS A 31 -12.84 25.27 0.08
N CYS A 32 -13.18 25.76 -1.11
CA CYS A 32 -12.25 25.82 -2.24
C CYS A 32 -11.05 26.73 -1.94
N LYS A 33 -11.28 27.90 -1.33
CA LYS A 33 -10.20 28.83 -0.93
C LYS A 33 -9.30 28.21 0.15
N LEU A 34 -9.91 27.56 1.13
CA LEU A 34 -9.19 26.87 2.21
C LEU A 34 -8.28 25.77 1.66
N ALA A 35 -8.80 24.92 0.78
CA ALA A 35 -8.04 23.81 0.18
C ALA A 35 -6.82 24.31 -0.61
N LYS A 36 -6.99 25.38 -1.41
CA LYS A 36 -5.89 26.02 -2.12
C LYS A 36 -4.80 26.56 -1.19
N LEU A 37 -5.20 27.31 -0.15
CA LEU A 37 -4.25 27.89 0.81
C LEU A 37 -3.47 26.79 1.55
N ARG A 38 -4.13 25.70 1.92
CA ARG A 38 -3.50 24.53 2.54
C ARG A 38 -2.51 23.84 1.60
N THR A 39 -2.87 23.70 0.32
CA THR A 39 -1.95 23.17 -0.70
C THR A 39 -0.74 24.08 -0.94
N GLU A 40 -0.93 25.40 -0.93
CA GLU A 40 0.16 26.38 -1.04
C GLU A 40 1.14 26.28 0.14
N LEU A 41 0.63 26.10 1.35
CA LEU A 41 1.44 25.92 2.56
C LEU A 41 2.29 24.64 2.52
N GLN A 42 1.79 23.59 1.87
CA GLN A 42 2.50 22.32 1.69
C GLN A 42 3.47 22.32 0.49
N ALA A 43 3.33 23.26 -0.43
CA ALA A 43 4.23 23.36 -1.57
C ALA A 43 5.67 23.57 -1.07
N PRO A 44 6.68 22.90 -1.67
CA PRO A 44 8.07 23.26 -1.41
C PRO A 44 8.30 24.70 -1.86
N ALA A 45 8.95 25.51 -1.02
CA ALA A 45 9.27 26.89 -1.37
C ALA A 45 10.09 26.91 -2.66
N THR A 46 9.60 27.62 -3.69
CA THR A 46 10.14 27.56 -5.05
C THR A 46 11.51 28.24 -5.23
N LYS A 47 12.17 28.67 -4.14
CA LYS A 47 13.53 29.22 -4.14
C LYS A 47 14.21 28.90 -2.81
N GLY A 48 15.33 28.18 -2.88
CA GLY A 48 16.25 27.98 -1.75
C GLY A 48 16.16 26.59 -1.13
N GLU A 49 17.24 25.83 -1.33
CA GLU A 49 17.57 24.52 -0.75
C GLU A 49 16.52 23.42 -0.89
N LYS A 50 16.93 22.31 -1.52
CA LYS A 50 16.31 21.01 -1.26
C LYS A 50 16.43 20.79 0.24
N GLY A 51 15.37 21.10 0.99
CA GLY A 51 15.28 20.70 2.39
C GLY A 51 15.62 19.22 2.45
N GLU A 52 16.51 18.85 3.38
CA GLU A 52 16.94 17.47 3.56
C GLU A 52 15.70 16.59 3.54
N GLY A 53 15.63 15.71 2.54
CA GLY A 53 14.53 14.78 2.39
C GLY A 53 14.54 13.87 3.61
N PHE A 54 13.68 14.18 4.58
CA PHE A 54 13.38 13.34 5.74
C PHE A 54 12.55 12.13 5.31
N GLU A 55 12.91 11.50 4.19
CA GLU A 55 12.34 10.22 3.81
C GLU A 55 13.12 9.17 4.60
N VAL A 56 12.52 8.67 5.68
CA VAL A 56 12.99 7.45 6.34
C VAL A 56 13.19 6.42 5.22
N GLN A 57 14.33 5.73 5.18
CA GLN A 57 14.61 4.78 4.12
C GLN A 57 13.58 3.64 4.12
N LYS A 58 13.16 3.22 2.92
CA LYS A 58 12.20 2.12 2.77
C LYS A 58 12.89 0.84 3.19
N TYR A 59 12.39 0.26 4.27
CA TYR A 59 12.88 -1.00 4.79
C TYR A 59 11.73 -1.99 4.88
N GLY A 60 11.97 -3.20 4.41
CA GLY A 60 10.97 -4.26 4.38
C GLY A 60 9.91 -4.11 3.29
N ASP A 61 8.91 -4.98 3.42
CA ASP A 61 7.84 -5.23 2.46
C ASP A 61 6.64 -4.32 2.70
N GLY A 62 6.54 -3.67 3.84
CA GLY A 62 5.48 -2.70 4.12
C GLY A 62 5.75 -1.73 5.25
N ARG A 63 4.98 -0.65 5.27
CA ARG A 63 5.14 0.46 6.21
C ARG A 63 3.85 0.80 6.92
N VAL A 64 3.92 0.80 8.24
CA VAL A 64 2.82 1.17 9.11
C VAL A 64 3.24 2.32 9.99
N ALA A 65 2.51 3.44 9.94
CA ALA A 65 2.82 4.59 10.79
C ALA A 65 1.83 4.71 11.94
N LEU A 66 2.35 4.84 13.16
CA LEU A 66 1.55 4.99 14.37
C LEU A 66 1.29 6.46 14.65
N ILE A 67 0.03 6.81 14.87
CA ILE A 67 -0.45 8.17 15.12
C ILE A 67 -1.31 8.15 16.38
N GLY A 68 -1.15 9.14 17.26
CA GLY A 68 -1.99 9.27 18.43
C GLY A 68 -1.45 10.31 19.40
N PHE A 69 -2.30 10.73 20.35
CA PHE A 69 -1.92 11.64 21.44
C PHE A 69 -0.77 11.06 22.29
N PRO A 70 0.02 11.87 23.02
CA PRO A 70 0.90 11.36 24.06
C PRO A 70 0.11 10.52 25.06
N SER A 71 0.79 9.57 25.67
CA SER A 71 0.26 8.78 26.79
C SER A 71 -0.95 7.87 26.46
N VAL A 72 -1.28 7.68 25.19
CA VAL A 72 -2.22 6.63 24.72
C VAL A 72 -1.59 5.24 24.67
N GLY A 73 -0.27 5.14 24.85
CA GLY A 73 0.48 3.88 24.83
C GLY A 73 1.10 3.50 23.47
N LYS A 74 1.32 4.48 22.58
CA LYS A 74 1.94 4.29 21.25
C LYS A 74 3.32 3.63 21.32
N SER A 75 4.25 4.18 22.10
CA SER A 75 5.61 3.64 22.21
C SER A 75 5.63 2.30 22.95
N SER A 76 4.73 2.09 23.92
CA SER A 76 4.54 0.78 24.56
C SER A 76 4.03 -0.27 23.57
N LEU A 77 3.08 0.09 22.70
CA LEU A 77 2.60 -0.78 21.64
C LEU A 77 3.71 -1.15 20.66
N LEU A 78 4.53 -0.17 20.24
CA LEU A 78 5.67 -0.40 19.38
C LEU A 78 6.63 -1.43 20.00
N GLN A 79 7.01 -1.24 21.26
CA GLN A 79 7.91 -2.14 21.99
C GLN A 79 7.36 -3.57 22.10
N LEU A 80 6.06 -3.71 22.39
CA LEU A 80 5.42 -5.02 22.51
C LEU A 80 5.35 -5.77 21.18
N LEU A 81 5.06 -5.06 20.08
CA LEU A 81 4.98 -5.67 18.76
C LEU A 81 6.35 -6.04 18.19
N THR A 82 7.41 -5.28 18.52
CA THR A 82 8.76 -5.56 18.04
C THR A 82 9.55 -6.54 18.91
N GLY A 83 9.05 -6.88 20.11
CA GLY A 83 9.63 -7.90 20.98
C GLY A 83 10.95 -7.52 21.68
N THR A 84 11.36 -6.26 21.63
CA THR A 84 12.53 -5.65 22.33
C THR A 84 13.76 -6.55 22.51
N GLU A 85 14.52 -6.72 21.44
CA GLU A 85 16.00 -6.56 21.37
C GLU A 85 16.50 -6.68 19.92
N SER A 86 15.62 -6.61 18.91
CA SER A 86 16.08 -6.40 17.55
C SER A 86 16.81 -5.07 17.54
N GLU A 87 18.11 -5.11 17.24
CA GLU A 87 19.00 -3.96 17.14
C GLU A 87 18.17 -2.73 16.79
N VAL A 88 18.14 -1.76 17.71
CA VAL A 88 17.89 -0.37 17.33
C VAL A 88 18.97 -0.13 16.31
N ALA A 89 18.68 -0.44 15.04
CA ALA A 89 19.69 -0.53 14.01
C ALA A 89 20.40 0.80 14.11
N ALA A 90 21.69 0.74 14.41
CA ALA A 90 22.55 1.86 14.77
C ALA A 90 22.75 2.77 13.55
N TYR A 91 21.65 3.27 13.00
CA TYR A 91 21.59 4.38 12.10
C TYR A 91 21.60 5.61 12.99
N GLU A 92 22.79 5.91 13.53
CA GLU A 92 23.15 7.15 14.25
C GLU A 92 23.05 8.41 13.36
N PHE A 93 22.18 8.41 12.35
CA PHE A 93 21.88 9.55 11.50
C PHE A 93 20.37 9.72 11.23
N THR A 94 19.48 9.16 12.07
CA THR A 94 18.08 9.61 12.04
C THR A 94 17.97 10.93 12.79
N THR A 95 17.99 12.04 12.06
CA THR A 95 17.85 13.39 12.59
C THR A 95 16.45 13.60 13.20
N LEU A 96 16.28 13.16 14.45
CA LEU A 96 15.22 13.55 15.39
C LEU A 96 13.78 13.32 14.87
N THR A 97 13.18 12.15 15.15
CA THR A 97 11.83 12.00 15.78
C THR A 97 11.14 10.64 15.56
N CYS A 98 11.42 9.89 14.49
CA CYS A 98 10.70 8.64 14.21
C CYS A 98 11.51 7.42 14.68
N ILE A 99 10.94 6.57 15.53
CA ILE A 99 11.57 5.31 15.96
C ILE A 99 11.05 4.20 15.03
N PRO A 100 11.89 3.65 14.13
CA PRO A 100 11.50 2.51 13.32
C PRO A 100 11.58 1.23 14.15
N GLY A 101 10.50 0.45 14.14
CA GLY A 101 10.46 -0.94 14.56
C GLY A 101 10.29 -1.85 13.36
N VAL A 102 10.82 -3.07 13.40
CA VAL A 102 10.56 -4.06 12.34
C VAL A 102 9.90 -5.26 13.00
N ILE A 103 8.79 -5.71 12.40
CA ILE A 103 8.12 -6.96 12.77
C ILE A 103 8.20 -7.93 11.60
N HIS A 104 8.29 -9.22 11.94
CA HIS A 104 8.24 -10.31 10.99
C HIS A 104 6.89 -11.00 11.14
N TYR A 105 6.06 -10.94 10.09
CA TYR A 105 4.73 -11.54 10.08
C TYR A 105 4.45 -12.16 8.72
N ASN A 106 4.00 -13.42 8.68
CA ASN A 106 3.71 -14.17 7.44
C ASN A 106 4.84 -14.08 6.37
N ASP A 107 6.08 -14.34 6.80
CA ASP A 107 7.30 -14.29 5.97
C ASP A 107 7.61 -12.92 5.35
N SER A 108 6.96 -11.86 5.83
CA SER A 108 7.15 -10.48 5.35
C SER A 108 7.69 -9.59 6.46
N LYS A 109 8.55 -8.64 6.07
CA LYS A 109 9.12 -7.64 6.97
C LYS A 109 8.27 -6.38 6.95
N ILE A 110 7.65 -6.01 8.07
CA ILE A 110 6.84 -4.80 8.15
C ILE A 110 7.55 -3.78 9.04
N GLN A 111 7.81 -2.60 8.49
CA GLN A 111 8.38 -1.46 9.17
C GLN A 111 7.28 -0.68 9.89
N LEU A 112 7.32 -0.67 11.22
CA LEU A 112 6.53 0.18 12.09
C LEU A 112 7.24 1.51 12.30
N LEU A 113 6.54 2.63 12.21
CA LEU A 113 7.08 3.98 12.32
C LEU A 113 6.34 4.71 13.44
N ASP A 114 7.02 4.98 14.56
CA ASP A 114 6.45 5.77 15.65
C ASP A 114 6.53 7.28 15.31
N LEU A 115 5.37 7.92 15.09
CA LEU A 115 5.31 9.36 14.84
C LEU A 115 5.03 10.13 16.12
N PRO A 116 5.96 10.96 16.62
CA PRO A 116 5.70 11.78 17.77
C PRO A 116 4.70 12.88 17.42
N GLY A 117 3.66 12.97 18.26
CA GLY A 117 2.75 14.10 18.44
C GLY A 117 2.39 14.88 17.18
N ILE A 118 1.40 14.42 16.42
CA ILE A 118 0.76 15.17 15.31
C ILE A 118 -0.03 16.41 15.79
N ILE A 119 -0.09 16.64 17.10
CA ILE A 119 -1.39 16.98 17.69
C ILE A 119 -1.82 18.42 17.47
N GLU A 120 -0.92 19.40 17.46
CA GLU A 120 -1.33 20.78 17.28
C GLU A 120 -0.23 21.51 16.48
N GLY A 121 -0.55 21.94 15.26
CA GLY A 121 0.36 22.74 14.43
C GLY A 121 1.08 21.99 13.30
N ALA A 122 0.79 20.71 13.07
CA ALA A 122 1.27 20.01 11.87
C ALA A 122 0.72 20.65 10.58
N ALA A 123 -0.57 21.03 10.60
CA ALA A 123 -1.22 21.78 9.52
C ALA A 123 -0.68 23.22 9.35
N GLU A 124 -0.07 23.80 10.39
CA GLU A 124 0.50 25.17 10.33
C GLU A 124 1.85 25.22 9.58
N GLY A 125 2.40 24.09 9.16
CA GLY A 125 3.63 24.03 8.36
C GLY A 125 4.91 24.40 9.11
N LYS A 126 4.85 24.49 10.45
CA LYS A 126 6.03 24.73 11.28
C LYS A 126 6.94 23.50 11.27
N GLY A 127 8.13 23.66 10.69
CA GLY A 127 9.31 22.76 10.72
C GLY A 127 9.04 21.26 10.85
N ARG A 128 8.84 20.80 12.09
CA ARG A 128 8.68 19.39 12.50
C ARG A 128 7.40 18.74 11.95
N GLY A 129 6.32 19.50 11.78
CA GLY A 129 5.04 18.98 11.28
C GLY A 129 5.13 18.45 9.84
N ARG A 130 5.89 19.15 8.99
CA ARG A 130 6.07 18.79 7.57
C ARG A 130 6.76 17.43 7.40
N GLN A 131 7.68 17.10 8.29
CA GLN A 131 8.42 15.83 8.29
C GLN A 131 7.49 14.66 8.64
N VAL A 132 6.68 14.80 9.71
CA VAL A 132 5.71 13.78 10.13
C VAL A 132 4.69 13.51 9.02
N ILE A 133 4.23 14.56 8.35
CA ILE A 133 3.31 14.48 7.21
C ILE A 133 3.92 13.68 6.05
N ALA A 134 5.20 13.90 5.74
CA ALA A 134 5.88 13.17 4.66
C ALA A 134 5.93 11.66 4.97
N VAL A 135 6.20 11.30 6.24
CA VAL A 135 6.19 9.90 6.67
C VAL A 135 4.78 9.30 6.54
N CYS A 136 3.74 10.00 7.02
CA CYS A 136 2.36 9.55 6.86
C CYS A 136 2.00 9.33 5.38
N LYS A 137 2.38 10.26 4.49
CA LYS A 137 2.11 10.16 3.03
C LYS A 137 2.83 8.99 2.36
N SER A 138 3.88 8.46 3.00
CA SER A 138 4.67 7.34 2.51
C SER A 138 4.31 5.98 3.12
N ALA A 139 3.41 5.96 4.11
CA ALA A 139 2.95 4.76 4.80
C ALA A 139 1.85 4.05 4.00
N ASP A 140 1.80 2.72 4.09
CA ASP A 140 0.75 1.89 3.46
C ASP A 140 -0.49 1.78 4.36
N LEU A 141 -0.28 1.83 5.67
CA LEU A 141 -1.32 1.77 6.69
C LEU A 141 -1.02 2.77 7.81
N LEU A 142 -2.05 3.46 8.28
CA LEU A 142 -1.98 4.27 9.49
C LEU A 142 -2.63 3.53 10.67
N LEU A 143 -1.91 3.39 11.78
CA LEU A 143 -2.45 2.94 13.05
C LEU A 143 -2.78 4.16 13.90
N MET A 144 -4.06 4.49 14.04
CA MET A 144 -4.50 5.56 14.92
C MET A 144 -4.75 4.99 16.32
N VAL A 145 -3.78 5.17 17.22
CA VAL A 145 -3.83 4.72 18.61
C VAL A 145 -4.62 5.72 19.46
N LEU A 146 -5.69 5.25 20.06
CA LEU A 146 -6.65 5.97 20.87
C LEU A 146 -6.71 5.35 22.27
N ASP A 147 -7.19 6.11 23.24
CA ASP A 147 -7.41 5.66 24.61
C ASP A 147 -8.90 5.34 24.77
N ALA A 148 -9.24 4.10 25.12
CA ALA A 148 -10.61 3.63 25.27
C ALA A 148 -11.36 4.35 26.41
N THR A 149 -10.63 4.88 27.40
CA THR A 149 -11.23 5.61 28.53
C THR A 149 -11.63 7.05 28.19
N LYS A 150 -11.19 7.54 27.03
CA LYS A 150 -11.38 8.94 26.61
C LYS A 150 -12.52 9.06 25.61
N PRO A 151 -13.18 10.24 25.54
CA PRO A 151 -14.24 10.47 24.58
C PRO A 151 -13.75 10.35 23.13
N TRP A 152 -14.66 9.93 22.26
CA TRP A 152 -14.45 9.73 20.82
C TRP A 152 -13.97 10.98 20.07
N SER A 153 -14.06 12.17 20.67
CA SER A 153 -13.60 13.45 20.09
C SER A 153 -12.12 13.43 19.69
N HIS A 154 -11.29 12.66 20.38
CA HIS A 154 -9.87 12.52 20.04
C HIS A 154 -9.66 11.95 18.62
N LYS A 155 -10.52 11.02 18.20
CA LYS A 155 -10.51 10.47 16.84
C LYS A 155 -10.83 11.55 15.81
N GLU A 156 -11.83 12.39 16.10
CA GLU A 156 -12.26 13.46 15.20
C GLU A 156 -11.18 14.53 15.00
N ILE A 157 -10.48 14.90 16.08
CA ILE A 157 -9.38 15.88 16.02
C ILE A 157 -8.25 15.35 15.13
N LEU A 158 -7.77 14.12 15.38
CA LEU A 158 -6.69 13.52 14.59
C LEU A 158 -7.10 13.31 13.12
N THR A 159 -8.35 12.94 12.88
CA THR A 159 -8.89 12.78 11.52
C THR A 159 -8.89 14.12 10.79
N ARG A 160 -9.35 15.19 11.44
CA ARG A 160 -9.39 16.55 10.86
C ARG A 160 -7.99 17.08 10.54
N GLU A 161 -7.02 16.86 11.41
CA GLU A 161 -5.62 17.25 11.18
C GLU A 161 -5.02 16.52 9.97
N LEU A 162 -5.25 15.21 9.86
CA LEU A 162 -4.79 14.43 8.71
C LEU A 162 -5.49 14.85 7.40
N GLU A 163 -6.79 15.14 7.46
CA GLU A 163 -7.55 15.62 6.32
C GLU A 163 -7.14 17.02 5.86
N ALA A 164 -6.79 17.91 6.80
CA ALA A 164 -6.25 19.23 6.49
C ALA A 164 -4.93 19.15 5.72
N VAL A 165 -4.17 18.07 5.96
CA VAL A 165 -2.91 17.78 5.27
C VAL A 165 -3.12 17.12 3.88
N GLY A 166 -4.35 16.80 3.52
CA GLY A 166 -4.69 16.16 2.25
C GLY A 166 -4.63 14.63 2.29
N MET A 167 -4.72 14.04 3.48
CA MET A 167 -4.93 12.60 3.65
C MET A 167 -6.43 12.30 3.64
N ARG A 168 -6.83 11.14 3.09
CA ARG A 168 -8.19 10.63 3.14
C ARG A 168 -8.15 9.23 3.72
N LEU A 169 -8.74 9.08 4.90
CA LEU A 169 -8.66 7.84 5.68
C LEU A 169 -9.79 6.89 5.27
N ASN A 170 -9.47 5.64 4.96
CA ASN A 170 -10.46 4.58 4.66
C ASN A 170 -11.46 4.92 3.54
N ARG A 171 -11.05 5.76 2.58
CA ARG A 171 -11.86 6.13 1.41
C ARG A 171 -11.12 5.76 0.13
N GLU A 172 -11.86 5.44 -0.92
CA GLU A 172 -11.31 5.31 -2.26
C GLU A 172 -11.33 6.65 -3.00
N PRO A 173 -10.46 6.84 -4.01
CA PRO A 173 -10.53 8.03 -4.86
C PRO A 173 -11.89 8.17 -5.55
N PRO A 174 -12.48 9.37 -5.59
CA PRO A 174 -13.80 9.56 -6.17
C PRO A 174 -13.78 9.30 -7.68
N ASN A 175 -14.82 8.64 -8.17
CA ASN A 175 -14.94 8.24 -9.57
C ASN A 175 -15.50 9.39 -10.44
N ILE A 176 -14.71 10.46 -10.53
CA ILE A 176 -15.02 11.65 -11.32
C ILE A 176 -14.04 11.72 -12.49
N TYR A 177 -14.58 11.68 -13.71
CA TYR A 177 -13.77 11.91 -14.90
C TYR A 177 -13.63 13.41 -15.13
N PHE A 178 -12.38 13.88 -15.24
CA PHE A 178 -12.07 15.29 -15.47
C PHE A 178 -11.07 15.45 -16.59
N LYS A 179 -11.45 16.30 -17.56
CA LYS A 179 -10.60 16.64 -18.70
C LYS A 179 -10.63 18.14 -18.96
N LYS A 180 -9.47 18.79 -18.84
CA LYS A 180 -9.32 20.20 -19.24
C LYS A 180 -9.40 20.31 -20.77
N LYS A 181 -10.21 21.25 -21.26
CA LYS A 181 -10.39 21.57 -22.68
C LYS A 181 -9.69 22.88 -23.02
N LYS A 182 -9.38 23.11 -24.29
CA LYS A 182 -8.84 24.40 -24.76
C LYS A 182 -9.94 25.46 -24.91
N THR A 183 -11.11 25.05 -25.39
CA THR A 183 -12.30 25.87 -25.65
C THR A 183 -13.56 25.05 -25.36
N GLY A 184 -14.73 25.70 -25.30
CA GLY A 184 -16.03 25.01 -25.18
C GLY A 184 -16.69 25.09 -23.79
N GLY A 185 -16.16 25.91 -22.88
CA GLY A 185 -16.77 26.14 -21.56
C GLY A 185 -16.72 24.92 -20.63
N ILE A 186 -17.56 24.95 -19.61
CA ILE A 186 -17.70 23.88 -18.62
C ILE A 186 -18.85 22.98 -19.06
N SER A 187 -18.55 21.70 -19.31
CA SER A 187 -19.54 20.66 -19.58
C SER A 187 -19.58 19.72 -18.38
N VAL A 188 -20.72 19.68 -17.69
CA VAL A 188 -20.98 18.77 -16.56
C VAL A 188 -21.98 17.73 -17.02
N ASN A 189 -21.61 16.46 -16.91
CA ASN A 189 -22.49 15.32 -17.10
C ASN A 189 -22.48 14.47 -15.82
N SER A 190 -23.62 13.85 -15.50
CA SER A 190 -23.69 12.92 -14.38
C SER A 190 -24.44 11.66 -14.78
N THR A 191 -23.97 10.53 -14.29
CA THR A 191 -24.63 9.22 -14.45
C THR A 191 -25.69 9.00 -13.37
N LEU A 192 -25.49 9.58 -12.18
CA LEU A 192 -26.41 9.53 -11.04
C LEU A 192 -26.95 10.94 -10.72
N GLN A 193 -28.04 11.02 -9.98
CA GLN A 193 -28.48 12.30 -9.42
C GLN A 193 -27.49 12.74 -8.33
N LEU A 194 -27.03 13.99 -8.41
CA LEU A 194 -26.13 14.57 -7.42
C LEU A 194 -26.97 15.18 -6.29
N THR A 195 -26.85 14.64 -5.08
CA THR A 195 -27.60 15.13 -3.92
C THR A 195 -26.92 16.33 -3.27
N ASN A 196 -25.59 16.38 -3.39
CA ASN A 196 -24.73 17.31 -2.66
C ASN A 196 -24.06 18.37 -3.55
N LEU A 197 -24.33 18.35 -4.87
CA LEU A 197 -23.69 19.21 -5.85
C LEU A 197 -24.67 19.72 -6.91
N ASP A 198 -24.76 21.05 -7.00
CA ASP A 198 -25.46 21.76 -8.08
C ASP A 198 -24.47 22.20 -9.18
N ASP A 199 -24.93 22.27 -10.43
CA ASP A 199 -24.17 22.82 -11.57
C ASP A 199 -23.61 24.23 -11.31
N LYS A 200 -24.37 25.06 -10.59
CA LYS A 200 -23.95 26.40 -10.18
C LYS A 200 -22.79 26.34 -9.18
N MET A 201 -22.82 25.39 -8.25
CA MET A 201 -21.77 25.20 -7.26
C MET A 201 -20.48 24.70 -7.91
N ILE A 202 -20.59 23.71 -8.80
CA ILE A 202 -19.48 23.17 -9.60
C ILE A 202 -18.82 24.30 -10.41
N THR A 203 -19.62 25.11 -11.09
CA THR A 203 -19.14 26.26 -11.86
C THR A 203 -18.37 27.25 -11.00
N ARG A 204 -18.87 27.57 -9.79
CA ARG A 204 -18.18 28.48 -8.84
C ARG A 204 -16.85 27.91 -8.37
N ILE A 205 -16.78 26.62 -8.05
CA ILE A 205 -15.54 25.94 -7.62
C ILE A 205 -14.51 25.97 -8.76
N LEU A 206 -14.91 25.64 -9.98
CA LEU A 206 -14.03 25.64 -11.14
C LEU A 206 -13.52 27.05 -11.48
N GLN A 207 -14.38 28.06 -11.40
CA GLN A 207 -13.99 29.47 -11.59
C GLN A 207 -12.97 29.92 -10.55
N GLU A 208 -13.16 29.53 -9.29
CA GLU A 208 -12.21 29.78 -8.22
C GLU A 208 -10.85 29.17 -8.61
N TYR A 209 -10.77 27.90 -9.03
CA TYR A 209 -9.54 27.28 -9.56
C TYR A 209 -9.04 27.82 -10.92
N LYS A 210 -9.66 28.86 -11.48
CA LYS A 210 -9.33 29.46 -12.79
C LYS A 210 -9.45 28.46 -13.95
N ILE A 211 -10.38 27.51 -13.83
CA ILE A 211 -10.67 26.50 -14.86
C ILE A 211 -11.94 26.92 -15.59
N HIS A 212 -11.77 27.49 -16.78
CA HIS A 212 -12.89 27.99 -17.60
C HIS A 212 -13.39 26.98 -18.64
N ASN A 213 -12.56 26.02 -19.02
CA ASN A 213 -12.87 25.03 -20.06
C ASN A 213 -12.57 23.62 -19.55
N CYS A 214 -13.59 22.83 -19.23
CA CYS A 214 -13.41 21.45 -18.80
C CYS A 214 -14.64 20.59 -19.05
N GLU A 215 -14.41 19.28 -19.06
CA GLU A 215 -15.43 18.25 -19.10
C GLU A 215 -15.35 17.45 -17.81
N LEU A 216 -16.48 17.40 -17.10
CA LEU A 216 -16.70 16.65 -15.89
C LEU A 216 -17.75 15.58 -16.16
N LEU A 217 -17.46 14.34 -15.82
CA LEU A 217 -18.43 13.25 -15.78
C LEU A 217 -18.40 12.60 -14.40
N PHE A 218 -19.48 12.81 -13.64
CA PHE A 218 -19.71 12.18 -12.35
C PHE A 218 -20.30 10.78 -12.56
N LYS A 219 -19.64 9.75 -12.04
CA LYS A 219 -20.12 8.35 -12.09
C LYS A 219 -20.70 7.86 -10.77
N GLU A 220 -20.66 8.70 -9.74
CA GLU A 220 -21.16 8.46 -8.38
C GLU A 220 -21.73 9.75 -7.77
N ASP A 221 -22.45 9.66 -6.65
CA ASP A 221 -22.93 10.84 -5.90
C ASP A 221 -21.77 11.46 -5.13
N SER A 222 -21.14 12.47 -5.73
CA SER A 222 -19.95 13.13 -5.19
C SER A 222 -20.29 14.38 -4.38
N THR A 223 -19.47 14.68 -3.39
CA THR A 223 -19.55 15.92 -2.59
C THR A 223 -18.63 17.01 -3.14
N VAL A 224 -18.80 18.22 -2.61
CA VAL A 224 -17.90 19.36 -2.84
C VAL A 224 -16.43 19.03 -2.56
N ASP A 225 -16.19 18.29 -1.48
CA ASP A 225 -14.83 17.95 -1.06
C ASP A 225 -14.20 16.94 -2.04
N ASP A 226 -15.01 16.02 -2.61
CA ASP A 226 -14.55 15.04 -3.60
C ASP A 226 -14.16 15.73 -4.93
N LEU A 227 -14.93 16.73 -5.35
CA LEU A 227 -14.60 17.55 -6.52
C LEU A 227 -13.29 18.33 -6.30
N ILE A 228 -13.12 18.92 -5.12
CA ILE A 228 -11.89 19.63 -4.73
C ILE A 228 -10.70 18.66 -4.74
N ASP A 229 -10.86 17.48 -4.14
CA ASP A 229 -9.81 16.47 -4.05
C ASP A 229 -9.36 15.97 -5.42
N MET A 230 -10.30 15.80 -6.35
CA MET A 230 -10.00 15.46 -7.73
C MET A 230 -9.27 16.60 -8.47
N ILE A 231 -9.70 17.86 -8.29
CA ILE A 231 -9.06 19.02 -8.93
C ILE A 231 -7.62 19.21 -8.44
N GLU A 232 -7.37 19.01 -7.14
CA GLU A 232 -6.04 19.20 -6.56
C GLU A 232 -5.07 18.06 -6.91
N GLY A 233 -5.56 16.82 -6.99
CA GLY A 233 -4.78 15.66 -7.46
C GLY A 233 -3.56 15.28 -6.60
N ASN A 234 -3.29 16.00 -5.52
CA ASN A 234 -2.18 15.79 -4.58
C ASN A 234 -2.62 15.05 -3.29
N ARG A 235 -3.84 14.52 -3.28
CA ARG A 235 -4.43 13.79 -2.15
C ARG A 235 -3.89 12.38 -2.05
N ARG A 236 -3.76 11.90 -0.81
CA ARG A 236 -3.36 10.52 -0.52
C ARG A 236 -4.50 9.80 0.19
N TYR A 237 -4.96 8.72 -0.43
CA TYR A 237 -5.95 7.81 0.12
C TYR A 237 -5.20 6.70 0.83
N VAL A 238 -5.38 6.61 2.15
CA VAL A 238 -4.61 5.69 3.00
C VAL A 238 -5.57 4.95 3.91
N LYS A 239 -5.33 3.65 4.09
CA LYS A 239 -6.08 2.82 5.02
C LYS A 239 -5.69 3.20 6.46
N CYS A 240 -6.66 3.20 7.36
CA CYS A 240 -6.44 3.55 8.76
C CYS A 240 -7.15 2.57 9.69
N LEU A 241 -6.37 1.93 10.56
CA LEU A 241 -6.88 1.07 11.62
C LEU A 241 -6.91 1.86 12.93
N TYR A 242 -8.10 1.95 13.54
CA TYR A 242 -8.30 2.62 14.83
C TYR A 242 -8.06 1.61 15.96
N VAL A 243 -7.02 1.84 16.75
CA VAL A 243 -6.58 0.96 17.83
C VAL A 243 -6.95 1.58 19.16
N TYR A 244 -7.93 1.02 19.86
CA TYR A 244 -8.38 1.49 21.17
C TYR A 244 -7.60 0.74 22.25
N ASN A 245 -6.65 1.42 22.87
CA ASN A 245 -5.83 0.88 23.95
C ASN A 245 -6.48 1.11 25.32
N LYS A 246 -5.99 0.42 26.34
CA LYS A 246 -6.45 0.49 27.74
C LYS A 246 -7.86 -0.08 27.95
N VAL A 247 -8.19 -1.13 27.19
CA VAL A 247 -9.52 -1.75 27.29
C VAL A 247 -9.75 -2.46 28.63
N ASP A 248 -8.69 -2.66 29.40
CA ASP A 248 -8.73 -3.13 30.79
C ASP A 248 -9.43 -2.17 31.76
N MET A 249 -9.64 -0.91 31.36
CA MET A 249 -10.25 0.14 32.19
C MET A 249 -11.68 0.50 31.78
N VAL A 250 -12.26 -0.22 30.81
CA VAL A 250 -13.62 0.01 30.30
C VAL A 250 -14.47 -1.25 30.46
N SER A 251 -15.79 -1.08 30.38
CA SER A 251 -16.73 -2.20 30.50
C SER A 251 -16.67 -3.12 29.28
N LEU A 252 -17.07 -4.39 29.47
CA LEU A 252 -17.12 -5.35 28.37
C LEU A 252 -18.08 -4.92 27.23
N GLU A 253 -19.16 -4.22 27.57
CA GLU A 253 -20.13 -3.69 26.60
C GLU A 253 -19.48 -2.66 25.65
N GLU A 254 -18.67 -1.74 26.20
CA GLU A 254 -17.92 -0.76 25.41
C GLU A 254 -16.86 -1.43 24.54
N VAL A 255 -16.17 -2.45 25.06
CA VAL A 255 -15.21 -3.26 24.27
C VAL A 255 -15.90 -3.94 23.10
N GLU A 256 -17.11 -4.48 23.31
CA GLU A 256 -17.87 -5.14 22.27
C GLU A 256 -18.36 -4.15 21.19
N GLU A 257 -18.79 -2.95 21.59
CA GLU A 257 -19.15 -1.87 20.66
C GLU A 257 -17.96 -1.47 19.77
N ILE A 258 -16.78 -1.30 20.37
CA ILE A 258 -15.54 -1.03 19.64
C ILE A 258 -15.23 -2.18 18.67
N ALA A 259 -15.35 -3.43 19.11
CA ALA A 259 -15.04 -4.60 18.29
C ALA A 259 -16.00 -4.77 17.09
N ARG A 260 -17.28 -4.39 17.23
CA ARG A 260 -18.28 -4.45 16.15
C ARG A 260 -18.07 -3.38 15.08
N THR A 261 -17.41 -2.28 15.43
CA THR A 261 -17.22 -1.15 14.51
C THR A 261 -16.14 -1.48 13.46
N PRO A 262 -16.39 -1.24 12.15
CA PRO A 262 -15.42 -1.56 11.11
C PRO A 262 -14.13 -0.76 11.26
N ASN A 263 -12.98 -1.37 10.97
CA ASN A 263 -11.65 -0.76 11.14
C ASN A 263 -11.31 -0.34 12.58
N HIS A 264 -12.02 -0.85 13.60
CA HIS A 264 -11.69 -0.61 15.01
C HIS A 264 -11.16 -1.89 15.65
N ILE A 265 -10.22 -1.78 16.58
CA ILE A 265 -9.74 -2.93 17.35
C ILE A 265 -9.47 -2.54 18.80
N PRO A 266 -10.08 -3.23 19.77
CA PRO A 266 -9.80 -3.06 21.19
C PRO A 266 -8.54 -3.84 21.58
N ILE A 267 -7.59 -3.23 22.27
CA ILE A 267 -6.37 -3.86 22.77
C ILE A 267 -6.03 -3.40 24.20
N SER A 268 -5.25 -4.18 24.93
CA SER A 268 -4.58 -3.70 26.15
C SER A 268 -3.09 -3.98 26.05
N CYS A 269 -2.28 -2.93 25.93
CA CYS A 269 -0.82 -3.07 26.01
C CYS A 269 -0.37 -3.53 27.41
N HIS A 270 -1.08 -3.11 28.47
CA HIS A 270 -0.72 -3.45 29.85
C HIS A 270 -0.93 -4.95 30.13
N MET A 271 -2.10 -5.47 29.78
CA MET A 271 -2.44 -6.89 29.97
C MET A 271 -2.03 -7.79 28.79
N LYS A 272 -1.44 -7.21 27.73
CA LYS A 272 -1.10 -7.88 26.47
C LYS A 272 -2.30 -8.60 25.81
N LEU A 273 -3.47 -7.96 25.84
CA LEU A 273 -4.69 -8.50 25.25
C LEU A 273 -4.84 -8.10 23.78
N ASN A 274 -5.25 -9.06 22.94
CA ASN A 274 -5.62 -8.89 21.54
C ASN A 274 -4.52 -8.28 20.64
N LEU A 275 -3.25 -8.56 20.96
CA LEU A 275 -2.10 -8.12 20.15
C LEU A 275 -1.93 -8.98 18.88
N ASP A 276 -2.27 -10.25 18.98
CA ASP A 276 -2.36 -11.20 17.87
C ASP A 276 -3.44 -10.79 16.86
N GLY A 277 -4.65 -10.49 17.33
CA GLY A 277 -5.73 -9.97 16.48
C GLY A 277 -5.38 -8.63 15.84
N LEU A 278 -4.55 -7.81 16.50
CA LEU A 278 -4.02 -6.58 15.90
C LEU A 278 -3.08 -6.87 14.72
N LEU A 279 -2.16 -7.82 14.87
CA LEU A 279 -1.24 -8.20 13.79
C LEU A 279 -1.99 -8.80 12.60
N GLU A 280 -2.97 -9.66 12.84
CA GLU A 280 -3.83 -10.23 11.81
C GLU A 280 -4.58 -9.12 11.05
N LYS A 281 -5.18 -8.18 11.78
CA LYS A 281 -5.92 -7.07 11.16
C LYS A 281 -5.02 -6.11 10.40
N ILE A 282 -3.80 -5.87 10.87
CA ILE A 282 -2.77 -5.10 10.13
C ILE A 282 -2.47 -5.81 8.82
N TRP A 283 -2.19 -7.11 8.86
CA TRP A 283 -1.89 -7.92 7.68
C TRP A 283 -3.01 -7.86 6.63
N ASP A 284 -4.25 -8.10 7.06
CA ASP A 284 -5.43 -8.09 6.21
C ASP A 284 -5.66 -6.72 5.57
N MET A 285 -5.53 -5.64 6.34
CA MET A 285 -5.73 -4.27 5.83
C MET A 285 -4.61 -3.84 4.88
N MET A 286 -3.36 -4.26 5.13
CA MET A 286 -2.25 -3.96 4.21
C MET A 286 -2.46 -4.63 2.84
N ALA A 287 -3.19 -5.76 2.79
CA ALA A 287 -3.51 -6.49 1.57
C ALA A 287 -2.26 -6.76 0.70
N LEU A 288 -1.20 -7.21 1.38
CA LEU A 288 0.06 -7.59 0.76
C LEU A 288 -0.13 -8.88 -0.03
N VAL A 289 0.52 -8.97 -1.19
CA VAL A 289 0.47 -10.12 -2.09
C VAL A 289 1.86 -10.70 -2.20
N ARG A 290 2.09 -11.85 -1.58
CA ARG A 290 3.37 -12.56 -1.62
C ARG A 290 3.42 -13.41 -2.88
N VAL A 291 4.45 -13.20 -3.69
CA VAL A 291 4.68 -13.96 -4.92
C VAL A 291 6.00 -14.70 -4.80
N TYR A 292 5.95 -16.01 -4.95
CA TYR A 292 7.12 -16.87 -4.87
C TYR A 292 7.76 -17.05 -6.23
N THR A 293 9.08 -16.89 -6.29
CA THR A 293 9.80 -17.01 -7.57
C THR A 293 10.25 -18.44 -7.80
N LYS A 294 10.15 -18.90 -9.04
CA LYS A 294 10.61 -20.22 -9.45
C LYS A 294 11.59 -20.12 -10.62
N ARG A 295 12.75 -20.74 -10.48
CA ARG A 295 13.73 -20.85 -11.59
C ARG A 295 13.37 -22.03 -12.51
N ILE A 296 13.80 -21.93 -13.77
CA ILE A 296 13.63 -23.02 -14.75
C ILE A 296 14.44 -24.23 -14.26
N GLY A 297 13.77 -25.36 -14.07
CA GLY A 297 14.40 -26.60 -13.61
C GLY A 297 14.63 -26.71 -12.09
N ALA A 298 14.27 -25.68 -11.31
CA ALA A 298 14.37 -25.71 -9.85
C ALA A 298 12.99 -25.73 -9.19
N LYS A 299 12.97 -26.11 -7.91
CA LYS A 299 11.80 -25.94 -7.03
C LYS A 299 11.57 -24.43 -6.75
N PRO A 300 10.34 -24.02 -6.44
CA PRO A 300 10.06 -22.65 -5.99
C PRO A 300 10.84 -22.32 -4.72
N ASP A 301 11.25 -21.07 -4.58
CA ASP A 301 11.76 -20.53 -3.33
C ASP A 301 10.58 -20.00 -2.51
N PHE A 302 10.37 -20.59 -1.32
CA PHE A 302 9.31 -20.20 -0.38
C PHE A 302 9.84 -19.38 0.81
N GLU A 303 11.14 -19.17 0.91
CA GLU A 303 11.76 -18.44 2.03
C GLU A 303 11.72 -16.93 1.80
N GLN A 304 11.86 -16.50 0.54
CA GLN A 304 11.93 -15.09 0.16
C GLN A 304 10.85 -14.75 -0.87
N PRO A 305 9.60 -14.50 -0.43
CA PRO A 305 8.56 -14.00 -1.33
C PRO A 305 8.90 -12.59 -1.82
N VAL A 306 8.50 -12.28 -3.04
CA VAL A 306 8.43 -10.90 -3.52
C VAL A 306 7.06 -10.35 -3.14
N VAL A 307 7.03 -9.36 -2.26
CA VAL A 307 5.78 -8.80 -1.74
C VAL A 307 5.32 -7.62 -2.59
N LEU A 308 4.18 -7.78 -3.25
CA LEU A 308 3.51 -6.78 -4.06
C LEU A 308 2.36 -6.14 -3.29
N THR A 309 1.98 -4.92 -3.68
CA THR A 309 0.76 -4.27 -3.17
C THR A 309 0.14 -3.43 -4.26
N LYS A 310 -1.20 -3.34 -4.24
CA LYS A 310 -1.98 -2.50 -5.15
C LYS A 310 -1.54 -1.03 -5.07
N ASP A 311 -1.15 -0.59 -3.88
CA ASP A 311 -0.81 0.80 -3.59
C ASP A 311 0.61 1.17 -4.11
N ARG A 312 1.51 0.20 -4.29
CA ARG A 312 2.91 0.39 -4.75
C ARG A 312 3.19 -0.24 -6.10
N GLY A 313 2.60 0.32 -7.15
CA GLY A 313 2.89 -0.09 -8.53
C GLY A 313 2.08 -1.30 -9.01
N GLY A 314 1.15 -1.80 -8.19
CA GLY A 314 0.21 -2.86 -8.55
C GLY A 314 0.70 -4.27 -8.20
N THR A 315 -0.15 -5.25 -8.46
CA THR A 315 0.12 -6.68 -8.24
C THR A 315 0.32 -7.43 -9.55
N THR A 316 0.71 -6.74 -10.62
CA THR A 316 0.88 -7.36 -11.94
C THR A 316 2.21 -8.08 -12.07
N VAL A 317 2.32 -8.96 -13.07
CA VAL A 317 3.61 -9.56 -13.46
C VAL A 317 4.64 -8.48 -13.84
N ASP A 318 4.19 -7.35 -14.39
CA ASP A 318 5.07 -6.20 -14.63
C ASP A 318 5.60 -5.58 -13.33
N ALA A 319 4.73 -5.42 -12.32
CA ALA A 319 5.14 -4.95 -11.00
C ALA A 319 6.16 -5.89 -10.36
N LEU A 320 5.96 -7.21 -10.49
CA LEU A 320 6.93 -8.22 -10.09
C LEU A 320 8.28 -8.00 -10.79
N CYS A 321 8.27 -7.80 -12.11
CA CYS A 321 9.47 -7.52 -12.91
C CYS A 321 10.18 -6.21 -12.52
N ALA A 322 9.43 -5.22 -12.05
CA ALA A 322 9.94 -3.91 -11.68
C ALA A 322 10.48 -3.87 -10.23
N GLN A 323 9.91 -4.66 -9.33
CA GLN A 323 10.19 -4.59 -7.89
C GLN A 323 11.39 -5.38 -7.39
N GLY A 324 11.91 -6.40 -8.07
CA GLY A 324 13.06 -7.15 -7.53
C GLY A 324 14.42 -6.44 -7.63
N SER A 325 14.40 -5.12 -7.51
CA SER A 325 15.55 -4.24 -7.37
C SER A 325 15.58 -3.59 -5.98
N VAL A 326 15.20 -4.31 -4.92
CA VAL A 326 15.41 -3.88 -3.53
C VAL A 326 16.13 -4.97 -2.74
N CYS A 327 17.39 -5.20 -3.11
CA CYS A 327 18.40 -5.64 -2.15
C CYS A 327 19.62 -4.72 -2.36
N SER A 328 19.76 -3.72 -1.48
CA SER A 328 21.03 -3.04 -1.26
C SER A 328 21.97 -4.01 -0.56
N GLY A 329 22.80 -4.70 -1.33
CA GLY A 329 23.83 -5.59 -0.81
C GLY A 329 24.67 -6.07 -1.98
N ARG A 330 25.91 -5.58 -2.07
CA ARG A 330 26.91 -6.10 -3.01
C ARG A 330 27.17 -7.55 -2.65
N GLU A 331 26.94 -8.49 -3.56
CA GLU A 331 27.73 -9.71 -3.60
C GLU A 331 27.71 -10.37 -4.99
N LEU A 332 28.90 -10.82 -5.37
CA LEU A 332 29.28 -11.40 -6.64
C LEU A 332 28.65 -12.79 -6.82
N CYS A 333 28.43 -13.26 -8.06
CA CYS A 333 29.42 -14.03 -8.81
C CYS A 333 28.82 -14.77 -10.03
N ALA A 334 29.70 -14.98 -11.00
CA ALA A 334 29.52 -15.76 -12.21
C ALA A 334 29.55 -17.28 -11.95
N HIS A 335 28.85 -18.06 -12.78
CA HIS A 335 29.31 -19.29 -13.47
C HIS A 335 28.22 -20.35 -13.75
N MET A 336 28.27 -20.82 -15.01
CA MET A 336 28.09 -22.18 -15.56
C MET A 336 26.73 -22.91 -15.62
N LEU A 337 26.27 -23.04 -16.87
CA LEU A 337 26.15 -24.27 -17.68
C LEU A 337 25.47 -25.54 -17.10
N ARG A 338 24.26 -25.79 -17.65
CA ARG A 338 23.70 -27.06 -18.17
C ARG A 338 23.19 -28.15 -17.18
N PRO A 339 22.25 -29.02 -17.67
CA PRO A 339 21.08 -29.45 -16.90
C PRO A 339 21.04 -30.96 -16.60
N ASN A 340 20.10 -31.40 -15.76
CA ASN A 340 19.38 -32.66 -16.00
C ASN A 340 17.98 -32.69 -15.35
N LEU A 341 17.06 -33.28 -16.11
CA LEU A 341 15.65 -33.52 -15.80
C LEU A 341 15.49 -34.76 -14.91
N GLY A 342 14.44 -34.78 -14.09
CA GLY A 342 13.91 -35.99 -13.47
C GLY A 342 12.57 -35.75 -12.80
N SER A 343 11.51 -36.28 -13.41
CA SER A 343 10.22 -36.71 -12.83
C SER A 343 9.87 -36.25 -11.41
N ASP A 344 9.05 -35.21 -11.25
CA ASP A 344 8.39 -34.89 -9.96
C ASP A 344 7.08 -34.11 -10.16
N GLY A 345 6.22 -34.62 -11.04
CA GLY A 345 4.87 -34.05 -11.26
C GLY A 345 3.84 -34.49 -10.21
N GLN A 346 4.11 -35.57 -9.46
CA GLN A 346 3.12 -36.23 -8.61
C GLN A 346 3.19 -35.74 -7.14
N LEU A 347 4.41 -35.52 -6.63
CA LEU A 347 4.65 -34.92 -5.31
C LEU A 347 4.11 -33.49 -5.18
N TYR A 348 4.00 -32.81 -6.33
CA TYR A 348 3.57 -31.42 -6.43
C TYR A 348 2.06 -31.24 -6.15
N ARG A 349 1.23 -32.25 -6.46
CA ARG A 349 -0.20 -32.23 -6.10
C ARG A 349 -0.40 -32.41 -4.60
N GLU A 350 0.39 -33.25 -3.95
CA GLU A 350 0.20 -33.59 -2.54
C GLU A 350 0.67 -32.47 -1.60
N LEU A 351 1.78 -31.79 -1.90
CA LEU A 351 2.29 -30.68 -1.06
C LEU A 351 1.44 -29.41 -1.12
N VAL A 352 0.93 -29.06 -2.32
CA VAL A 352 0.04 -27.90 -2.49
C VAL A 352 -1.32 -28.19 -1.85
N VAL A 353 -1.85 -29.41 -2.00
CA VAL A 353 -3.11 -29.81 -1.36
C VAL A 353 -2.97 -29.95 0.16
N ALA A 354 -1.83 -30.39 0.68
CA ALA A 354 -1.58 -30.51 2.13
C ALA A 354 -1.52 -29.15 2.84
N ARG A 355 -0.84 -28.15 2.25
CA ARG A 355 -0.90 -26.76 2.77
C ARG A 355 -2.30 -26.16 2.64
N PHE A 356 -3.02 -26.49 1.56
CA PHE A 356 -4.40 -26.06 1.34
C PHE A 356 -5.39 -26.66 2.37
N ALA A 357 -5.23 -27.93 2.74
CA ALA A 357 -6.05 -28.60 3.74
C ALA A 357 -5.86 -28.01 5.16
N ALA A 358 -4.64 -27.58 5.50
CA ALA A 358 -4.36 -26.91 6.76
C ALA A 358 -5.00 -25.50 6.84
N SER A 359 -5.01 -24.75 5.73
CA SER A 359 -5.64 -23.41 5.64
C SER A 359 -7.18 -23.47 5.62
N GLN A 360 -7.78 -24.49 4.99
CA GLN A 360 -9.24 -24.64 4.93
C GLN A 360 -9.85 -25.21 6.21
N SER A 361 -9.15 -26.10 6.93
CA SER A 361 -9.67 -26.72 8.15
C SER A 361 -9.81 -25.72 9.30
N TRP A 362 -9.04 -24.63 9.31
CA TRP A 362 -9.18 -23.53 10.27
C TRP A 362 -10.29 -22.55 9.88
N ASN A 363 -10.43 -22.24 8.58
CA ASN A 363 -11.48 -21.35 8.06
C ASN A 363 -12.90 -21.91 8.18
N ILE A 364 -13.07 -23.23 8.15
CA ILE A 364 -14.37 -23.90 8.31
C ILE A 364 -14.84 -23.87 9.78
N SER A 365 -13.94 -24.06 10.76
CA SER A 365 -14.27 -23.96 12.18
C SER A 365 -14.75 -22.56 12.59
N TYR A 366 -14.18 -21.50 12.00
CA TYR A 366 -14.56 -20.13 12.34
C TYR A 366 -15.86 -19.65 11.66
N ARG A 367 -16.12 -20.09 10.42
CA ARG A 367 -17.41 -19.82 9.72
C ARG A 367 -18.58 -20.62 10.30
N ALA A 368 -18.33 -21.81 10.86
CA ALA A 368 -19.32 -22.61 11.58
C ALA A 368 -19.71 -21.98 12.92
N TRP A 369 -18.77 -21.35 13.63
CA TRP A 369 -19.03 -20.62 14.87
C TRP A 369 -19.94 -19.39 14.67
N ARG A 370 -19.79 -18.67 13.55
CA ARG A 370 -20.62 -17.48 13.24
C ARG A 370 -22.08 -17.75 12.84
N ARG A 371 -22.50 -18.99 12.65
CA ARG A 371 -23.83 -19.32 12.06
C ARG A 371 -24.81 -20.07 12.94
N SER A 372 -24.51 -20.32 14.22
CA SER A 372 -25.44 -21.07 15.10
C SER A 372 -25.97 -20.19 16.22
N PRO A 373 -27.26 -19.79 16.20
CA PRO A 373 -27.98 -19.44 17.42
C PRO A 373 -28.44 -20.76 18.06
N THR A 374 -28.04 -20.99 19.31
CA THR A 374 -28.29 -22.19 20.15
C THR A 374 -27.25 -23.32 20.05
N ILE A 375 -26.58 -23.58 21.19
CA ILE A 375 -25.88 -24.84 21.49
C ILE A 375 -26.61 -25.43 22.72
N PRO A 376 -27.07 -26.69 22.68
CA PRO A 376 -27.49 -27.40 23.89
C PRO A 376 -26.27 -27.95 24.64
N ASP A 377 -26.33 -27.85 25.98
CA ASP A 377 -25.41 -28.45 26.94
C ASP A 377 -25.37 -29.98 26.82
N SER A 378 -24.51 -30.52 25.97
CA SER A 378 -24.01 -31.88 26.12
C SER A 378 -22.78 -32.01 25.22
N TYR A 379 -21.59 -32.00 25.80
CA TYR A 379 -20.30 -32.59 25.35
C TYR A 379 -19.15 -31.86 26.06
N ALA A 380 -19.25 -31.76 27.38
CA ALA A 380 -18.15 -31.35 28.25
C ALA A 380 -17.66 -32.57 29.02
N THR A 381 -16.80 -33.39 28.42
CA THR A 381 -15.84 -34.27 29.13
C THR A 381 -14.84 -34.84 28.12
N HIS A 382 -13.59 -34.37 28.15
CA HIS A 382 -12.34 -35.16 28.14
C HIS A 382 -11.13 -34.23 27.85
N PRO A 383 -10.06 -34.25 28.66
CA PRO A 383 -8.86 -33.44 28.43
C PRO A 383 -7.98 -34.02 27.31
N PRO A 384 -7.20 -33.21 26.57
CA PRO A 384 -6.30 -33.71 25.54
C PRO A 384 -5.11 -34.46 26.15
N ARG A 385 -4.81 -35.65 25.61
CA ARG A 385 -3.63 -36.46 25.95
C ARG A 385 -2.35 -35.85 25.35
N ASN A 386 -1.27 -35.88 26.11
CA ASN A 386 0.09 -35.51 25.69
C ASN A 386 0.57 -36.34 24.48
N PRO A 387 1.40 -35.79 23.59
CA PRO A 387 2.04 -36.56 22.51
C PRO A 387 3.14 -37.49 23.08
N PRO A 388 3.37 -38.67 22.46
CA PRO A 388 4.36 -39.62 22.94
C PRO A 388 5.80 -39.18 22.60
N GLU A 389 6.69 -39.42 23.56
CA GLU A 389 8.14 -39.28 23.45
C GLU A 389 8.75 -40.35 22.54
N GLY A 390 9.72 -39.92 21.73
CA GLY A 390 10.92 -40.68 21.36
C GLY A 390 10.78 -41.88 20.42
N ASP A 391 11.21 -41.70 19.17
CA ASP A 391 11.98 -42.74 18.50
C ASP A 391 13.13 -42.11 17.68
N HIS A 392 14.33 -42.60 17.97
CA HIS A 392 15.60 -42.17 17.42
C HIS A 392 15.77 -42.64 15.97
N LEU A 393 16.20 -41.74 15.08
CA LEU A 393 16.87 -42.08 13.82
C LEU A 393 18.27 -41.47 13.80
N PRO A 394 19.26 -42.17 13.22
CA PRO A 394 20.66 -42.07 13.62
C PRO A 394 21.38 -40.84 13.05
N ALA A 395 22.33 -40.35 13.86
CA ALA A 395 23.32 -39.37 13.48
C ALA A 395 24.34 -39.99 12.51
N GLU A 396 24.20 -39.72 11.22
CA GLU A 396 25.28 -39.70 10.23
C GLU A 396 24.76 -39.03 8.94
N ILE A 397 25.20 -37.78 8.75
CA ILE A 397 25.41 -36.97 7.52
C ILE A 397 25.45 -35.52 8.01
N SER A 398 26.43 -35.23 8.86
CA SER A 398 26.82 -33.88 9.26
C SER A 398 28.07 -33.50 8.48
N THR A 399 27.92 -33.09 7.23
CA THR A 399 28.83 -32.19 6.49
C THR A 399 28.40 -32.16 5.02
N PHE A 400 27.42 -31.33 4.66
CA PHE A 400 27.27 -30.80 3.29
C PHE A 400 26.22 -29.67 3.28
N PHE A 401 26.36 -28.68 4.16
CA PHE A 401 25.61 -27.43 4.04
C PHE A 401 26.51 -26.29 4.49
N LEU A 402 26.90 -25.46 3.51
CA LEU A 402 27.06 -24.01 3.58
C LEU A 402 27.58 -23.56 2.21
N SER A 403 26.67 -23.40 1.26
CA SER A 403 26.87 -22.38 0.22
C SER A 403 25.57 -21.57 0.14
N PRO A 404 25.62 -20.25 0.34
CA PRO A 404 24.44 -19.41 0.14
C PRO A 404 24.14 -19.40 -1.37
N SER A 405 22.95 -19.85 -1.74
CA SER A 405 22.47 -19.66 -3.12
C SER A 405 22.31 -18.15 -3.36
N PRO A 406 22.81 -17.60 -4.48
CA PRO A 406 22.71 -16.17 -4.76
C PRO A 406 21.24 -15.78 -4.91
N SER A 407 20.81 -14.80 -4.11
CA SER A 407 19.48 -14.21 -4.07
C SER A 407 18.93 -13.93 -5.46
N SER A 408 17.70 -14.37 -5.74
CA SER A 408 17.01 -14.17 -7.02
C SER A 408 16.57 -12.71 -7.20
N CYS A 409 17.50 -11.85 -7.62
CA CYS A 409 17.20 -10.45 -7.89
C CYS A 409 16.49 -10.29 -9.24
N ILE A 410 15.25 -9.78 -9.23
CA ILE A 410 14.49 -9.42 -10.43
C ILE A 410 14.85 -7.97 -10.85
N HIS A 411 15.81 -7.82 -11.75
CA HIS A 411 16.29 -6.52 -12.22
C HIS A 411 15.26 -5.74 -13.07
N LYS A 412 15.19 -4.39 -12.95
CA LYS A 412 14.32 -3.48 -13.74
C LYS A 412 14.37 -3.66 -15.27
N THR A 413 15.42 -4.28 -15.82
CA THR A 413 15.51 -4.58 -17.26
C THR A 413 14.72 -5.82 -17.68
N LEU A 414 14.20 -6.60 -16.73
CA LEU A 414 13.48 -7.84 -16.99
C LEU A 414 12.17 -7.62 -17.72
N SER A 415 11.47 -6.50 -17.49
CA SER A 415 10.25 -6.17 -18.24
C SER A 415 10.53 -6.04 -19.76
N LYS A 416 11.70 -5.51 -20.14
CA LYS A 416 12.12 -5.38 -21.55
C LYS A 416 12.45 -6.73 -22.18
N GLU A 417 13.07 -7.60 -21.41
CA GLU A 417 13.45 -8.96 -21.83
C GLU A 417 12.32 -9.98 -21.67
N PHE A 418 11.18 -9.61 -21.09
CA PHE A 418 10.08 -10.53 -20.80
C PHE A 418 9.46 -11.11 -22.08
N LYS A 419 9.33 -12.44 -22.13
CA LYS A 419 8.62 -13.16 -23.20
C LYS A 419 7.24 -13.62 -22.73
N TYR A 420 7.18 -14.24 -21.56
CA TYR A 420 5.97 -14.65 -20.85
C TYR A 420 6.33 -15.10 -19.42
N GLY A 421 5.34 -15.12 -18.53
CA GLY A 421 5.43 -15.73 -17.21
C GLY A 421 4.65 -17.05 -17.21
N LEU A 422 5.14 -18.05 -16.48
CA LEU A 422 4.33 -19.20 -16.08
C LEU A 422 3.87 -18.94 -14.65
N VAL A 423 2.56 -18.97 -14.44
CA VAL A 423 1.92 -18.68 -13.15
C VAL A 423 1.18 -19.91 -12.66
N TRP A 424 1.42 -20.21 -11.40
CA TRP A 424 0.86 -21.32 -10.64
C TRP A 424 0.20 -20.73 -9.39
N GLY A 425 -1.12 -20.79 -9.30
CA GLY A 425 -1.84 -20.33 -8.11
C GLY A 425 -3.27 -19.94 -8.44
N THR A 426 -3.92 -19.20 -7.54
CA THR A 426 -5.34 -18.86 -7.66
C THR A 426 -5.61 -17.82 -8.75
N SER A 427 -4.61 -17.00 -9.11
CA SER A 427 -4.76 -16.03 -10.19
C SER A 427 -4.85 -16.69 -11.57
N SER A 428 -4.41 -17.95 -11.72
CA SER A 428 -4.46 -18.68 -12.98
C SER A 428 -5.62 -19.68 -13.03
N LYS A 429 -6.31 -19.74 -14.17
CA LYS A 429 -7.39 -20.71 -14.41
C LYS A 429 -6.88 -22.12 -14.68
N HIS A 430 -5.63 -22.22 -15.16
CA HIS A 430 -4.97 -23.47 -15.51
C HIS A 430 -3.60 -23.54 -14.88
N TYR A 431 -3.15 -24.76 -14.58
CA TYR A 431 -1.95 -24.99 -13.79
C TYR A 431 -0.85 -25.72 -14.59
N PRO A 432 0.28 -25.08 -14.94
CA PRO A 432 0.50 -23.63 -15.03
C PRO A 432 -0.23 -22.96 -16.19
N GLN A 433 -0.46 -21.66 -16.06
CA GLN A 433 -0.92 -20.80 -17.15
C GLN A 433 0.20 -19.90 -17.65
N ARG A 434 0.24 -19.69 -18.96
CA ARG A 434 1.13 -18.72 -19.60
C ARG A 434 0.47 -17.33 -19.56
N CYS A 435 1.12 -16.41 -18.87
CA CYS A 435 0.61 -15.06 -18.61
C CYS A 435 1.52 -13.97 -19.22
N GLY A 436 0.90 -12.83 -19.54
CA GLY A 436 1.58 -11.61 -19.97
C GLY A 436 1.90 -10.68 -18.80
N LEU A 437 2.51 -9.53 -19.08
CA LEU A 437 2.88 -8.52 -18.08
C LEU A 437 1.68 -7.91 -17.32
N ILE A 438 0.52 -7.84 -17.98
CA ILE A 438 -0.71 -7.23 -17.43
C ILE A 438 -1.46 -8.18 -16.48
N HIS A 439 -1.06 -9.45 -16.40
CA HIS A 439 -1.71 -10.43 -15.53
C HIS A 439 -1.58 -10.02 -14.06
N ASN A 440 -2.70 -9.95 -13.35
CA ASN A 440 -2.73 -9.68 -11.92
C ASN A 440 -2.42 -10.97 -11.15
N LEU A 441 -1.46 -10.88 -10.24
CA LEU A 441 -1.07 -11.95 -9.32
C LEU A 441 -1.89 -11.85 -8.03
N GLU A 442 -2.08 -13.00 -7.41
CA GLU A 442 -2.75 -13.17 -6.12
C GLU A 442 -1.77 -13.71 -5.06
N ASP A 443 -2.16 -13.64 -3.79
CA ASP A 443 -1.28 -14.07 -2.69
C ASP A 443 -0.91 -15.54 -2.82
N GLU A 444 0.35 -15.85 -2.54
CA GLU A 444 0.97 -17.17 -2.66
C GLU A 444 1.13 -17.72 -4.08
N ASP A 445 0.91 -16.91 -5.13
CA ASP A 445 1.22 -17.30 -6.50
C ASP A 445 2.71 -17.63 -6.67
N VAL A 446 3.01 -18.70 -7.41
CA VAL A 446 4.35 -19.03 -7.86
C VAL A 446 4.53 -18.56 -9.31
N VAL A 447 5.62 -17.83 -9.58
CA VAL A 447 5.89 -17.25 -10.90
C VAL A 447 7.28 -17.64 -11.41
N GLN A 448 7.34 -18.12 -12.66
CA GLN A 448 8.57 -18.32 -13.41
C GLN A 448 8.60 -17.40 -14.63
N ILE A 449 9.55 -16.47 -14.63
CA ILE A 449 9.74 -15.53 -15.74
C ILE A 449 10.55 -16.20 -16.86
N VAL A 450 10.03 -16.15 -18.08
CA VAL A 450 10.74 -16.62 -19.28
C VAL A 450 11.16 -15.41 -20.12
N LYS A 451 12.47 -15.30 -20.37
CA LYS A 451 13.06 -14.22 -21.17
C LYS A 451 12.98 -14.49 -22.67
N LYS A 452 13.01 -13.43 -23.47
CA LYS A 452 13.20 -13.48 -24.92
C LYS A 452 14.61 -14.01 -25.20
N LYS A 453 14.74 -14.97 -26.12
CA LYS A 453 16.07 -15.39 -26.60
C LYS A 453 16.64 -14.22 -27.41
N VAL A 454 17.73 -13.63 -26.93
CA VAL A 454 18.59 -12.78 -27.76
C VAL A 454 19.29 -13.73 -28.74
N ARG A 455 19.07 -13.55 -30.05
CA ARG A 455 19.93 -14.17 -31.04
C ARG A 455 21.27 -13.44 -30.99
N THR A 456 22.23 -13.95 -30.23
CA THR A 456 23.64 -13.71 -30.53
C THR A 456 23.96 -14.59 -31.73
N ASP A 457 24.08 -13.97 -32.89
CA ASP A 457 24.59 -14.64 -34.09
C ASP A 457 26.03 -15.06 -33.79
N ALA A 458 26.20 -16.32 -33.39
CA ALA A 458 27.47 -17.00 -33.34
C ALA A 458 27.81 -17.44 -34.77
N ASP A 459 28.07 -16.46 -35.64
CA ASP A 459 28.94 -16.59 -36.79
C ASP A 459 29.26 -15.17 -37.31
N GLY A 460 30.55 -14.85 -37.32
CA GLY A 460 31.04 -13.51 -37.61
C GLY A 460 30.63 -13.03 -38.99
N ARG A 461 29.78 -11.99 -39.03
CA ARG A 461 29.85 -10.84 -39.94
C ARG A 461 28.86 -9.79 -39.42
N GLY A 462 29.37 -8.88 -38.59
CA GLY A 462 28.60 -7.77 -38.05
C GLY A 462 28.09 -6.88 -39.17
N ARG A 463 26.77 -6.78 -39.31
CA ARG A 463 26.11 -5.69 -40.03
C ARG A 463 25.50 -4.77 -38.97
N PHE A 464 26.24 -3.73 -38.61
CA PHE A 464 25.74 -2.64 -37.77
C PHE A 464 24.40 -2.13 -38.34
N LYS A 465 23.33 -2.25 -37.56
CA LYS A 465 22.16 -1.39 -37.72
C LYS A 465 22.24 -0.32 -36.63
N THR A 466 22.91 0.77 -36.97
CA THR A 466 22.76 2.05 -36.27
C THR A 466 21.32 2.52 -36.51
N THR A 467 20.49 2.50 -35.47
CA THR A 467 19.24 3.27 -35.51
C THR A 467 19.61 4.74 -35.36
N SER A 468 19.85 5.43 -36.48
CA SER A 468 19.91 6.90 -36.49
C SER A 468 18.48 7.43 -36.55
N ASP A 469 18.00 7.96 -35.43
CA ASP A 469 16.70 8.64 -35.35
C ASP A 469 16.83 10.06 -35.93
N LYS A 470 16.94 10.15 -37.25
CA LYS A 470 16.84 11.41 -37.99
C LYS A 470 15.95 11.22 -39.22
N PRO A 471 14.99 12.12 -39.50
CA PRO A 471 14.15 12.03 -40.68
C PRO A 471 14.98 12.23 -41.97
N ALA A 472 14.74 11.38 -42.96
CA ALA A 472 15.45 11.40 -44.25
C ALA A 472 15.22 12.72 -45.01
N ARG A 473 16.26 13.23 -45.67
CA ARG A 473 16.18 14.44 -46.51
C ARG A 473 15.46 14.10 -47.82
N ILE A 474 14.70 15.07 -48.33
CA ILE A 474 13.87 14.94 -49.55
C ILE A 474 14.69 14.57 -50.80
N ALA A 475 16.02 14.78 -50.79
CA ALA A 475 16.93 14.44 -51.87
C ALA A 475 17.15 12.92 -52.07
N ASP A 476 16.83 12.08 -51.08
CA ASP A 476 17.12 10.64 -51.10
C ASP A 476 15.95 9.77 -51.64
N ARG A 477 14.92 10.39 -52.22
CA ARG A 477 13.82 9.67 -52.88
C ARG A 477 14.18 9.33 -54.33
N GLU A 478 14.52 8.08 -54.60
CA GLU A 478 14.64 7.58 -55.98
C GLU A 478 13.27 7.58 -56.69
N LYS A 479 13.23 8.13 -57.92
CA LYS A 479 12.04 8.15 -58.78
C LYS A 479 11.74 6.73 -59.27
N LYS A 480 10.51 6.25 -59.05
CA LYS A 480 10.02 4.99 -59.62
C LYS A 480 10.01 5.07 -61.15
N ALA A 481 10.48 4.01 -61.81
CA ALA A 481 10.50 3.89 -63.26
C ALA A 481 9.07 3.86 -63.85
N PRO A 482 8.85 4.43 -65.05
CA PRO A 482 7.54 4.46 -65.67
C PRO A 482 7.12 3.06 -66.15
N LEU A 483 5.83 2.75 -65.95
CA LEU A 483 5.20 1.53 -66.46
C LEU A 483 5.24 1.54 -67.99
N LYS A 484 5.77 0.47 -68.59
CA LYS A 484 5.69 0.25 -70.05
C LYS A 484 4.22 0.00 -70.41
N THR A 485 3.74 0.72 -71.42
CA THR A 485 2.43 0.58 -72.07
C THR A 485 2.21 -0.78 -72.67
#